data_AF-K7NMG1-F1
#
_entry.id   AF-K7NMG1-F1
#
_cell.length_a   1.000
_cell.length_b   1.000
_cell.length_c   1.000
_cell.angle_alpha   90.00
_cell.angle_beta   90.00
_cell.angle_gamma   90.00
#
_symmetry.space_group_name_H-M   'P 1'
#
loop_
_entity.id
_entity.type
_entity.pdbx_description
1 polymer ?
#
loop_
_entity_poly.entity_id
_entity_poly.type
_entity_poly.pdbx_seq_one_letter_code
_entity_poly.pdbx_strand_id
1 'polypeptide(L)' 'RFLPSEFGNVVEKEIGLEPVKSMFQLKAKIRRKIEAEGIPYTYICCYYFAGHFVPS' A
#
# COMPACT_ATOMS: atom_id res chain seq x y z
N ARG A 1 -2.95 16.95 -5.23
CA ARG A 1 -2.37 15.60 -5.46
C ARG A 1 -2.47 14.81 -4.16
N PHE A 2 -3.14 13.67 -4.16
CA PHE A 2 -3.45 12.84 -3.00
C PHE A 2 -2.39 11.75 -2.77
N LEU A 3 -2.03 11.52 -1.51
CA LEU A 3 -1.10 10.48 -1.08
C LEU A 3 -1.82 9.50 -0.13
N PRO A 4 -2.35 8.37 -0.63
CA PRO A 4 -2.91 7.35 0.24
C PRO A 4 -1.82 6.71 1.10
N SER A 5 -2.22 6.17 2.25
CA SER A 5 -1.31 5.46 3.16
C SER A 5 -0.87 4.12 2.56
N GLU A 6 0.12 4.18 1.68
CA GLU A 6 0.71 3.03 0.97
C GLU A 6 1.96 2.56 1.71
N PHE A 7 2.95 3.45 1.87
CA PHE A 7 4.13 3.41 2.74
C PHE A 7 4.60 2.02 3.21
N GLY A 8 4.82 1.12 2.27
CA GLY A 8 5.24 -0.25 2.53
C GLY A 8 5.58 -0.95 1.23
N ASN A 9 5.33 -2.26 1.18
CA ASN A 9 5.54 -3.08 -0.01
C ASN A 9 4.55 -2.76 -1.14
N VAL A 10 4.92 -3.17 -2.35
CA VAL A 10 4.03 -3.11 -3.50
C VAL A 10 2.79 -3.96 -3.23
N VAL A 11 1.62 -3.34 -3.34
CA VAL A 11 0.32 -4.02 -3.21
C VAL A 11 0.05 -4.79 -4.50
N GLU A 12 0.62 -5.98 -4.62
CA GLU A 12 0.20 -6.96 -5.62
C GLU A 12 -0.93 -7.82 -5.03
N LYS A 13 -1.98 -8.06 -5.83
CA LYS A 13 -3.22 -8.69 -5.34
C LYS A 13 -3.05 -10.13 -4.83
N GLU A 14 -1.91 -10.76 -5.08
CA GLU A 14 -1.69 -12.20 -4.90
C GLU A 14 -0.48 -12.57 -4.03
N ILE A 15 0.28 -11.60 -3.54
CA ILE A 15 1.48 -11.88 -2.71
C ILE A 15 1.12 -11.72 -1.23
N GLY A 16 1.19 -12.81 -0.48
CA GLY A 16 1.06 -12.82 0.99
C GLY A 16 0.07 -13.84 1.51
N LEU A 17 0.38 -14.38 2.69
CA LEU A 17 -0.56 -15.17 3.49
C LEU A 17 -1.40 -14.25 4.39
N GLU A 18 -2.49 -14.79 4.92
CA GLU A 18 -3.23 -14.07 5.97
C GLU A 18 -2.34 -13.88 7.21
N PRO A 19 -2.42 -12.72 7.89
CA PRO A 19 -3.40 -11.63 7.69
C PRO A 19 -3.00 -10.56 6.66
N VAL A 20 -1.77 -10.60 6.13
CA VAL A 20 -1.21 -9.55 5.27
C VAL A 20 -2.00 -9.41 3.97
N LYS A 21 -2.48 -10.53 3.42
CA LYS A 21 -3.31 -10.56 2.21
C LYS A 21 -4.56 -9.70 2.34
N SER A 22 -5.32 -9.81 3.44
CA SER A 22 -6.50 -8.96 3.67
C SER A 22 -6.16 -7.46 3.73
N MET A 23 -5.03 -7.09 4.32
CA MET A 23 -4.55 -5.71 4.36
C MET A 23 -4.21 -5.17 2.95
N PHE A 24 -3.54 -5.97 2.12
CA PHE A 24 -3.24 -5.59 0.73
C PHE A 24 -4.52 -5.45 -0.11
N GLN A 25 -5.51 -6.32 0.09
CA GLN A 25 -6.80 -6.19 -0.56
C GLN A 25 -7.51 -4.89 -0.19
N LEU A 26 -7.42 -4.44 1.07
CA LEU A 26 -7.98 -3.16 1.50
C LEU A 26 -7.32 -1.98 0.80
N LYS A 27 -5.97 -1.93 0.75
CA LYS A 27 -5.24 -0.88 0.01
C LYS A 27 -5.60 -0.89 -1.47
N ALA A 28 -5.68 -2.07 -2.09
CA ALA A 28 -6.09 -2.19 -3.49
C ALA A 28 -7.52 -1.67 -3.77
N LYS A 29 -8.46 -1.84 -2.82
CA LYS A 29 -9.81 -1.25 -2.93
C LYS A 29 -9.75 0.28 -2.88
N ILE A 30 -8.91 0.85 -2.01
CA ILE A 30 -8.70 2.29 -1.91
C ILE A 30 -8.12 2.83 -3.22
N ARG A 31 -7.07 2.20 -3.78
CA ARG A 31 -6.49 2.58 -5.09
C ARG A 31 -7.53 2.67 -6.20
N ARG A 32 -8.36 1.63 -6.36
CA ARG A 32 -9.43 1.60 -7.37
C ARG A 32 -10.47 2.70 -7.18
N LYS A 33 -10.77 3.08 -5.93
CA LYS A 33 -11.68 4.20 -5.64
C LYS A 33 -11.07 5.54 -6.02
N ILE A 34 -9.80 5.78 -5.67
CA ILE A 34 -9.09 7.00 -6.07
C ILE A 34 -9.05 7.14 -7.60
N GLU A 35 -8.73 6.04 -8.29
CA GLU A 35 -8.70 5.96 -9.77
C GLU A 35 -10.06 6.25 -10.39
N ALA A 36 -11.13 5.64 -9.88
CA ALA A 36 -12.48 5.82 -10.40
C ALA A 36 -13.01 7.27 -10.24
N GLU A 37 -12.62 7.96 -9.19
CA GLU A 37 -12.99 9.35 -8.93
C GLU A 37 -12.10 10.37 -9.69
N GLY A 38 -11.08 9.90 -10.43
CA GLY A 38 -10.19 10.78 -11.21
C GLY A 38 -9.31 11.70 -10.35
N ILE A 39 -9.11 11.38 -9.07
CA ILE A 39 -8.32 12.20 -8.13
C ILE A 39 -6.84 12.11 -8.54
N PRO A 40 -6.10 13.21 -8.74
CA PRO A 40 -4.67 13.12 -9.03
C PRO A 40 -3.88 12.55 -7.83
N TYR A 41 -3.18 11.42 -7.99
CA TYR A 41 -2.54 10.70 -6.88
C TYR A 41 -1.08 10.31 -7.10
N THR A 42 -0.41 9.87 -6.04
CA THR A 42 0.87 9.15 -6.11
C THR A 42 0.90 8.05 -5.06
N TYR A 43 1.15 6.82 -5.48
CA TYR A 43 1.35 5.68 -4.58
C TYR A 43 2.84 5.58 -4.23
N ILE A 44 3.16 5.68 -2.93
CA ILE A 44 4.54 5.62 -2.44
C ILE A 44 4.78 4.23 -1.84
N CYS A 45 5.58 3.41 -2.53
CA CYS A 45 6.05 2.12 -2.03
C CYS A 45 7.49 2.28 -1.52
N CYS A 46 7.65 2.50 -0.22
CA CYS A 46 8.95 2.72 0.42
C CYS A 46 9.56 1.46 1.07
N TYR A 47 8.91 0.31 0.89
CA TYR A 47 9.37 -0.99 1.40
C TYR A 47 9.53 -1.00 2.94
N TYR A 48 10.70 -1.41 3.43
CA TYR A 48 10.96 -1.64 4.85
C TYR A 48 11.57 -0.40 5.50
N PHE A 49 10.93 0.10 6.56
CA PHE A 49 11.48 1.18 7.36
C PHE A 49 12.67 0.70 8.21
N ALA A 50 13.81 1.37 8.08
CA ALA A 50 15.02 1.04 8.84
C ALA A 50 14.77 1.02 10.36
N GLY A 51 14.15 2.08 10.90
CA GLY A 51 13.83 2.16 12.33
C GLY A 51 12.78 1.18 12.86
N HIS A 52 12.20 0.34 11.99
CA HIS A 52 11.28 -0.73 12.40
C HIS A 52 11.86 -2.13 12.16
N PHE A 53 12.54 -2.33 11.03
CA PHE A 53 12.99 -3.66 10.61
C PHE A 53 14.48 -3.94 10.88
N VAL A 54 15.30 -2.92 11.11
CA VAL A 54 16.72 -3.10 11.44
C VAL A 54 16.88 -3.09 12.97
N PRO A 55 17.55 -4.10 13.56
CA PRO A 55 17.86 -4.09 15.00
C PRO A 55 18.72 -2.88 15.38
N SER A 56 18.47 -2.35 16.58
CA SER A 56 19.27 -1.29 17.21
C SER A 56 20.59 -1.82 17.74
#